data_AF-A0ABD2AHU4-F1
#
_entry.id   AF-A0ABD2AHU4-F1
#
_cell.length_a   1.000
_cell.length_b   1.000
_cell.length_c   1.000
_cell.angle_alpha   90.00
_cell.angle_beta   90.00
_cell.angle_gamma   90.00
#
_symmetry.space_group_name_H-M   'P 1'
#
loop_
_entity.id
_entity.type
_entity.pdbx_description
1 polymer ?
#
loop_
_entity_poly.entity_id
_entity_poly.type
_entity_poly.pdbx_seq_one_letter_code
_entity_poly.pdbx_strand_id
1 'polypeptide(L)'
;NFVAGILQFQIYRALCQAAGQRFPDDPRRPLHKCDFYRSPEAGRLLGNLMEKGSSMPWQETLEQAIGEYRLDGSALREYFRPLEDWLRTENLRAGEVVGWSYDGDYCKRSIETAGLQVYGSGYYNSAFSMFETSRILGTMIILLIAVFLN
;
A
#
# COMPACT_ATOMS: atom_id res chain seq x y z
N ASN A 1 4.31 14.99 -7.78
CA ASN A 1 3.09 15.09 -8.61
C ASN A 1 2.28 13.80 -8.43
N PHE A 2 1.17 13.85 -7.69
CA PHE A 2 0.43 12.66 -7.23
C PHE A 2 -0.34 11.94 -8.36
N VAL A 3 -1.11 12.69 -9.15
CA VAL A 3 -1.97 12.13 -10.22
C VAL A 3 -1.15 11.41 -11.28
N ALA A 4 -0.05 12.03 -11.73
CA ALA A 4 0.86 11.42 -12.69
C ALA A 4 1.42 10.07 -12.21
N GLY A 5 1.72 9.95 -10.91
CA GLY A 5 2.24 8.73 -10.32
C GLY A 5 1.25 7.57 -10.34
N ILE A 6 -0.06 7.83 -10.34
CA ILE A 6 -1.09 6.78 -10.46
C ILE A 6 -1.37 6.48 -11.93
N LEU A 7 -1.62 7.52 -12.74
CA LEU A 7 -1.91 7.37 -14.17
C LEU A 7 -0.81 6.65 -14.94
N GLN A 8 0.47 6.88 -14.59
CA GLN A 8 1.57 6.21 -15.29
C GLN A 8 1.42 4.69 -15.25
N PHE A 9 0.99 4.11 -14.12
CA PHE A 9 0.83 2.66 -14.00
C PHE A 9 -0.43 2.16 -14.69
N GLN A 10 -1.52 2.92 -14.67
CA GLN A 10 -2.74 2.60 -15.43
C GLN A 10 -2.45 2.52 -16.93
N ILE A 11 -1.81 3.56 -17.47
CA ILE A 11 -1.43 3.63 -18.90
C ILE A 11 -0.39 2.56 -19.22
N TYR A 12 0.63 2.37 -18.37
CA TYR A 12 1.64 1.32 -18.55
C TYR A 12 1.00 -0.07 -18.61
N ARG A 13 0.03 -0.38 -17.74
CA ARG A 13 -0.70 -1.65 -17.78
C ARG A 13 -1.44 -1.84 -19.10
N ALA A 14 -2.14 -0.82 -19.58
CA ALA A 14 -2.84 -0.87 -20.86
C ALA A 14 -1.88 -1.06 -22.05
N LEU A 15 -0.75 -0.36 -22.07
CA LEU A 15 0.30 -0.53 -23.09
C LEU A 15 0.87 -1.95 -23.10
N CYS A 16 1.12 -2.51 -21.92
CA CYS A 16 1.62 -3.88 -21.76
C CYS A 16 0.62 -4.94 -22.22
N GLN A 17 -0.67 -4.72 -21.97
CA GLN A 17 -1.74 -5.57 -22.48
C GLN A 17 -1.84 -5.48 -24.00
N ALA A 18 -1.80 -4.27 -24.56
CA ALA A 18 -1.82 -4.04 -26.01
C ALA A 18 -0.61 -4.69 -26.72
N ALA A 19 0.57 -4.67 -26.09
CA ALA A 19 1.77 -5.34 -26.59
C ALA A 19 1.74 -6.88 -26.42
N GLY A 20 0.70 -7.45 -25.81
CA GLY A 20 0.61 -8.89 -25.51
C GLY A 20 1.61 -9.38 -24.46
N GLN A 21 2.24 -8.47 -23.71
CA GLN A 21 3.27 -8.77 -22.71
C GLN A 21 2.70 -9.01 -21.31
N ARG A 22 1.39 -8.80 -21.11
CA ARG A 22 0.71 -8.91 -19.82
C ARG A 22 -0.71 -9.47 -19.99
N PHE A 23 -1.03 -10.56 -19.31
CA PHE A 23 -2.39 -11.18 -19.29
C PHE A 23 -2.87 -11.41 -17.84
N PRO A 24 -4.11 -11.00 -17.47
CA PRO A 24 -4.59 -11.00 -16.07
C PRO A 24 -4.34 -12.31 -15.32
N ASP A 25 -4.45 -13.41 -16.05
CA ASP A 25 -4.44 -14.76 -15.49
C ASP A 25 -3.10 -15.50 -15.73
N ASP A 26 -2.08 -14.85 -16.31
CA ASP A 26 -0.77 -15.49 -16.54
C ASP A 26 0.31 -14.95 -15.57
N PRO A 27 0.64 -15.69 -14.50
CA PRO A 27 1.66 -15.27 -13.53
C PRO A 27 3.08 -15.22 -14.12
N ARG A 28 3.32 -15.84 -15.30
CA ARG A 28 4.63 -15.81 -15.97
C ARG A 28 4.91 -14.48 -16.65
N ARG A 29 3.88 -13.63 -16.80
CA ARG A 29 3.94 -12.33 -17.47
C ARG A 29 3.53 -11.20 -16.51
N PRO A 30 4.27 -11.00 -15.40
CA PRO A 30 3.91 -9.99 -14.43
C PRO A 30 4.15 -8.57 -14.97
N LEU A 31 3.38 -7.61 -14.48
CA LEU A 31 3.42 -6.24 -15.00
C LEU A 31 4.82 -5.60 -14.88
N HIS A 32 5.55 -5.84 -13.79
CA HIS A 32 6.91 -5.31 -13.59
C HIS A 32 8.00 -5.89 -14.51
N LYS A 33 7.68 -6.88 -15.36
CA LYS A 33 8.60 -7.44 -16.36
C LYS A 33 8.23 -7.05 -17.80
N CYS A 34 7.16 -6.28 -17.98
CA CYS A 34 6.69 -5.92 -19.31
C CYS A 34 7.71 -5.03 -20.03
N ASP A 35 7.97 -5.37 -21.30
CA ASP A 35 8.68 -4.52 -22.25
C ASP A 35 7.85 -4.42 -23.55
N PHE A 36 7.28 -3.24 -23.79
CA PHE A 36 6.50 -2.95 -25.00
C PHE A 36 7.33 -2.28 -26.11
N TYR A 37 8.67 -2.34 -26.02
CA TYR A 37 9.56 -1.82 -27.06
C TYR A 37 9.22 -2.40 -28.43
N ARG A 38 9.15 -1.52 -29.44
CA ARG A 38 8.77 -1.86 -30.83
C ARG A 38 7.40 -2.53 -30.98
N SER A 39 6.45 -2.34 -30.05
CA SER A 39 5.05 -2.73 -30.27
C SER A 39 4.28 -1.63 -31.00
N PRO A 40 3.84 -1.86 -32.26
CA PRO A 40 2.96 -0.93 -32.95
C PRO A 40 1.60 -0.77 -32.28
N GLU A 41 1.11 -1.81 -31.60
CA GLU A 41 -0.17 -1.83 -30.89
C GLU A 41 -0.13 -0.89 -29.68
N ALA A 42 0.92 -0.97 -28.87
CA ALA A 42 1.14 -0.03 -27.77
C ALA A 42 1.32 1.41 -28.29
N GLY A 43 2.06 1.59 -29.39
CA GLY A 43 2.23 2.90 -30.02
C GLY A 43 0.91 3.50 -30.50
N ARG A 44 0.02 2.70 -31.10
CA ARG A 44 -1.32 3.14 -31.54
C ARG A 44 -2.18 3.56 -30.36
N LEU A 45 -2.18 2.78 -29.28
CA LEU A 45 -2.89 3.13 -28.05
C LEU A 45 -2.39 4.45 -27.46
N LEU A 46 -1.07 4.62 -27.36
CA LEU A 46 -0.47 5.86 -26.85
C LEU A 46 -0.79 7.05 -27.75
N GLY A 47 -0.75 6.85 -29.07
CA GLY A 47 -1.13 7.87 -30.06
C GLY A 47 -2.56 8.35 -29.85
N ASN A 48 -3.52 7.43 -29.73
CA ASN A 48 -4.93 7.74 -29.47
C ASN A 48 -5.14 8.52 -28.16
N LEU A 49 -4.35 8.20 -27.13
CA LEU A 49 -4.39 8.92 -25.85
C LEU A 49 -3.85 10.36 -26.00
N MET A 50 -2.74 10.55 -26.72
CA MET A 50 -2.04 11.83 -26.79
C MET A 50 -2.62 12.79 -27.83
N GLU A 51 -3.23 12.29 -28.92
CA GLU A 51 -3.71 13.12 -30.03
C GLU A 51 -4.80 14.12 -29.62
N LYS A 52 -5.56 13.84 -28.55
CA LYS A 52 -6.63 14.73 -28.07
C LYS A 52 -6.08 15.99 -27.41
N GLY A 53 -4.84 15.97 -26.90
CA GLY A 53 -4.24 17.09 -26.18
C GLY A 53 -5.16 17.59 -25.06
N SER A 54 -5.47 18.89 -25.09
CA SER A 54 -6.40 19.53 -24.14
C SER A 54 -7.81 19.76 -24.71
N SER A 55 -8.13 19.18 -25.87
CA SER A 55 -9.43 19.42 -26.53
C SER A 55 -10.59 18.65 -25.91
N MET A 56 -10.30 17.63 -25.10
CA MET A 56 -11.27 16.74 -24.47
C MET A 56 -10.93 16.56 -22.98
N PRO A 57 -11.93 16.39 -22.09
CA PRO A 57 -11.69 16.04 -20.70
C PRO A 57 -10.81 14.80 -20.58
N TRP A 58 -9.94 14.78 -19.56
CA TRP A 58 -8.94 13.72 -19.42
C TRP A 58 -9.59 12.35 -19.17
N GLN A 59 -10.75 12.29 -18.50
CA GLN A 59 -11.47 11.05 -18.25
C GLN A 59 -12.01 10.43 -19.54
N GLU A 60 -12.60 11.24 -20.42
CA GLU A 60 -13.11 10.79 -21.71
C GLU A 60 -11.96 10.32 -22.62
N THR A 61 -10.84 11.06 -22.60
CA THR A 61 -9.62 10.67 -23.33
C THR A 61 -9.08 9.33 -22.82
N LEU A 62 -9.06 9.12 -21.50
CA LEU A 62 -8.59 7.88 -20.88
C LEU A 62 -9.53 6.70 -21.19
N GLU A 63 -10.85 6.92 -21.10
CA GLU A 63 -11.85 5.88 -21.39
C GLU A 63 -11.79 5.45 -22.85
N GLN A 64 -11.66 6.40 -23.78
CA GLN A 64 -11.51 6.09 -25.21
C GLN A 64 -10.21 5.34 -25.53
N ALA A 65 -9.12 5.65 -24.83
CA ALA A 65 -7.82 5.06 -25.11
C ALA A 65 -7.61 3.69 -24.44
N ILE A 66 -8.04 3.54 -23.19
CA ILE A 66 -7.74 2.34 -22.37
C ILE A 66 -8.96 1.70 -21.70
N GLY A 67 -10.16 2.23 -21.92
CA GLY A 67 -11.39 1.70 -21.32
C GLY A 67 -11.55 1.99 -19.82
N GLU A 68 -10.72 2.87 -19.25
CA GLU A 68 -10.79 3.28 -17.85
C GLU A 68 -11.17 4.76 -17.73
N TYR A 69 -12.20 5.08 -16.94
CA TYR A 69 -12.68 6.46 -16.77
C TYR A 69 -12.12 7.17 -15.53
N ARG A 70 -11.70 6.41 -14.52
CA ARG A 70 -11.30 6.93 -13.20
C ARG A 70 -9.81 6.77 -12.96
N LEU A 71 -9.28 7.62 -12.08
CA LEU A 71 -7.98 7.41 -11.48
C LEU A 71 -8.03 6.15 -10.60
N ASP A 72 -7.22 5.14 -10.91
CA ASP A 72 -7.22 3.82 -10.28
C ASP A 72 -5.82 3.40 -9.84
N GLY A 73 -5.66 3.17 -8.54
CA GLY A 73 -4.41 2.70 -7.94
C GLY A 73 -4.16 1.20 -8.11
N SER A 74 -5.07 0.43 -8.71
CA SER A 74 -4.93 -1.02 -8.84
C SER A 74 -3.71 -1.42 -9.66
N ALA A 75 -3.40 -0.69 -10.74
CA ALA A 75 -2.23 -0.97 -11.58
C ALA A 75 -0.90 -0.73 -10.85
N LEU A 76 -0.84 0.33 -10.03
CA LEU A 76 0.30 0.60 -9.15
C LEU A 76 0.50 -0.53 -8.14
N ARG A 77 -0.58 -0.95 -7.46
CA ARG A 77 -0.53 -2.05 -6.49
C ARG A 77 -0.17 -3.38 -7.17
N GLU A 78 -0.67 -3.62 -8.37
CA GLU A 78 -0.33 -4.80 -9.16
C GLU A 78 1.16 -4.85 -9.50
N TYR A 79 1.74 -3.73 -9.95
CA TYR A 79 3.16 -3.64 -10.26
C TYR A 79 4.04 -4.01 -9.06
N PHE A 80 3.71 -3.48 -7.88
CA PHE A 80 4.48 -3.67 -6.65
C PHE A 80 4.07 -4.89 -5.81
N ARG A 81 3.03 -5.65 -6.20
CA ARG A 81 2.51 -6.78 -5.42
C ARG A 81 3.60 -7.79 -4.99
N PRO A 82 4.52 -8.24 -5.87
CA PRO A 82 5.55 -9.19 -5.45
C PRO A 82 6.51 -8.62 -4.40
N LEU A 83 6.81 -7.31 -4.48
CA LEU A 83 7.62 -6.63 -3.48
C LEU A 83 6.86 -6.49 -2.16
N GLU A 84 5.58 -6.14 -2.21
CA GLU A 84 4.71 -6.04 -1.03
C GLU A 84 4.64 -7.39 -0.28
N ASP A 85 4.44 -8.50 -1.01
CA ASP A 85 4.35 -9.84 -0.43
C ASP A 85 5.68 -10.26 0.22
N TRP A 86 6.80 -9.95 -0.44
CA TRP A 86 8.13 -10.20 0.11
C TRP A 86 8.40 -9.37 1.38
N LEU A 87 8.14 -8.05 1.33
CA LEU A 87 8.34 -7.14 2.46
C LEU A 87 7.51 -7.54 3.67
N ARG A 88 6.26 -7.97 3.46
CA ARG A 88 5.40 -8.44 4.55
C ARG A 88 6.01 -9.64 5.26
N THR A 89 6.53 -10.60 4.50
CA THR A 89 7.16 -11.81 5.05
C THR A 89 8.47 -11.46 5.77
N GLU A 90 9.29 -10.61 5.18
CA GLU A 90 10.58 -10.24 5.72
C GLU A 90 10.48 -9.38 6.99
N ASN A 91 9.55 -8.43 7.02
CA ASN A 91 9.28 -7.62 8.22
C ASN A 91 8.85 -8.51 9.40
N LEU A 92 7.99 -9.51 9.15
CA LEU A 92 7.59 -10.47 10.18
C LEU A 92 8.77 -11.33 10.66
N ARG A 93 9.64 -11.76 9.73
CA ARG A 93 10.82 -12.56 10.04
C ARG A 93 11.85 -11.79 10.87
N ALA A 94 12.04 -10.50 10.57
CA ALA A 94 12.99 -9.63 11.25
C ALA A 94 12.43 -8.99 12.54
N GLY A 95 11.12 -9.08 12.78
CA GLY A 95 10.47 -8.44 13.93
C GLY A 95 10.35 -6.93 13.78
N GLU A 96 10.27 -6.43 12.54
CA GLU A 96 10.16 -5.00 12.24
C GLU A 96 8.80 -4.45 12.66
N VAL A 97 8.81 -3.28 13.31
CA VAL A 97 7.59 -2.58 13.71
C VAL A 97 7.13 -1.69 12.55
N VAL A 98 5.96 -2.02 11.97
CA VAL A 98 5.38 -1.23 10.88
C VAL A 98 4.63 -0.02 11.43
N GLY A 99 4.97 1.16 10.92
CA GLY A 99 4.40 2.44 11.34
C GLY A 99 5.45 3.34 11.97
N TRP A 100 5.01 4.47 12.51
CA TRP A 100 5.88 5.43 13.20
C TRP A 100 5.20 5.86 14.50
N SER A 101 5.98 5.99 15.57
CA SER A 101 5.50 6.63 16.80
C SER A 101 5.43 8.13 16.56
N TYR A 102 4.32 8.74 16.98
CA TYR A 102 4.22 10.19 17.03
C TYR A 102 5.01 10.71 18.24
N ASP A 103 5.96 11.61 18.02
CA ASP A 103 6.81 12.20 19.08
C ASP A 103 6.22 13.47 19.70
N GLY A 104 5.10 13.99 19.17
CA GLY A 104 4.40 15.13 19.74
C GLY A 104 4.91 16.50 19.31
N ASP A 105 5.98 16.61 18.52
CA ASP A 105 6.74 17.87 18.44
C ASP A 105 6.28 18.83 17.32
N TYR A 106 5.44 18.36 16.39
CA TYR A 106 5.04 19.16 15.22
C TYR A 106 4.06 20.31 15.52
N CYS A 107 3.32 20.25 16.63
CA CYS A 107 2.42 21.34 17.02
C CYS A 107 2.89 22.12 18.25
N LYS A 108 4.03 21.79 18.85
CA LYS A 108 4.49 22.44 20.08
C LYS A 108 4.57 23.96 19.92
N ARG A 109 5.15 24.44 18.81
CA ARG A 109 5.26 25.87 18.52
C ARG A 109 3.92 26.57 18.26
N SER A 110 3.02 25.92 17.52
CA SER A 110 1.69 26.49 17.19
C SER A 110 0.74 26.49 18.39
N ILE A 111 0.88 25.51 19.28
CA ILE A 111 0.06 25.35 20.49
C ILE A 111 0.55 26.29 21.60
N GLU A 112 1.87 26.42 21.79
CA GLU A 112 2.48 27.41 22.69
C GLU A 112 2.09 28.85 22.28
N THR A 113 2.10 29.16 20.97
CA THR A 113 1.71 30.48 20.45
C THR A 113 0.21 30.75 20.61
N ALA A 114 -0.63 29.72 20.58
CA ALA A 114 -2.08 29.83 20.74
C ALA A 114 -2.55 29.81 22.21
N GLY A 115 -1.65 29.59 23.19
CA GLY A 115 -2.00 29.52 24.61
C GLY A 115 -2.95 28.37 24.97
N LEU A 116 -3.01 27.33 24.15
CA LEU A 116 -3.91 26.20 24.34
C LEU A 116 -3.24 25.12 25.21
N GLN A 117 -3.94 24.65 26.24
CA GLN A 117 -3.52 23.46 26.98
C GLN A 117 -3.95 22.21 26.21
N VAL A 118 -2.99 21.37 25.81
CA VAL A 118 -3.28 20.07 25.17
C VAL A 118 -3.39 19.03 26.27
N TYR A 119 -4.62 18.67 26.61
CA TYR A 119 -4.88 17.41 27.31
C TYR A 119 -5.12 16.34 26.24
N GLY A 120 -4.08 15.55 25.96
CA GLY A 120 -4.20 14.44 25.01
C GLY A 120 -2.85 13.98 24.49
N SER A 121 -2.21 13.07 25.23
CA SER A 121 -1.22 12.18 24.62
C SER A 121 -1.93 11.31 23.59
N GLY A 122 -1.38 11.28 22.38
CA GLY A 122 -1.92 10.53 21.25
C GLY A 122 -2.21 9.08 21.63
N TYR A 123 -3.47 8.69 21.47
CA TYR A 123 -4.01 7.37 21.79
C TYR A 123 -3.65 6.34 20.70
N TYR A 124 -2.38 6.02 20.47
CA TYR A 124 -1.99 4.83 19.71
C TYR A 124 -0.64 4.31 20.19
N ASN A 125 -0.64 3.62 21.33
CA ASN A 125 0.29 2.55 21.70
C ASN A 125 -0.15 1.97 23.06
N SER A 126 -1.34 1.39 23.11
CA SER A 126 -1.60 0.30 24.06
C SER A 126 -1.48 -1.01 23.29
N ALA A 127 -0.26 -1.34 22.86
CA ALA A 127 0.11 -2.74 22.77
C ALA A 127 0.08 -3.25 24.21
N PHE A 128 -1.09 -3.71 24.66
CA PHE A 128 -1.19 -4.44 25.91
C PHE A 128 -0.25 -5.62 25.77
N SER A 129 0.90 -5.58 26.43
CA SER A 129 1.83 -6.69 26.45
C SER A 129 1.08 -7.87 27.06
N MET A 130 0.64 -8.81 26.22
CA MET A 130 0.19 -10.12 26.67
C MET A 130 1.41 -10.89 27.18
N PHE A 131 1.97 -10.47 28.32
CA PHE A 131 3.08 -11.17 28.97
C PHE A 131 2.86 -11.42 30.46
N GLU A 132 1.68 -11.12 31.01
CA GLU A 132 1.37 -11.33 32.43
C GLU A 132 0.33 -12.42 32.73
N THR A 133 -0.34 -13.00 31.73
CA THR A 133 -1.34 -14.06 31.98
C THR A 133 -0.73 -15.44 32.18
N SER A 134 0.45 -15.71 31.58
CA SER A 134 1.11 -17.03 31.65
C SER A 134 1.67 -17.33 33.06
N ARG A 135 2.19 -16.32 33.76
CA ARG A 135 2.77 -16.51 35.11
C ARG A 135 1.71 -16.74 36.18
N ILE A 136 0.56 -16.07 36.10
CA ILE A 136 -0.53 -16.22 37.07
C ILE A 136 -1.23 -17.58 36.92
N LEU A 137 -1.44 -18.05 35.68
CA LEU A 137 -2.01 -19.38 35.46
C LEU A 137 -1.08 -20.49 36.00
N GLY A 138 0.23 -20.35 35.78
CA GLY A 138 1.22 -21.30 36.27
C GLY A 138 1.29 -21.38 37.80
N THR A 139 1.26 -20.24 38.50
CA THR A 139 1.30 -20.25 39.97
C THR A 139 -0.01 -20.77 40.59
N MET A 140 -1.15 -20.51 39.97
CA MET A 140 -2.45 -21.04 40.43
C MET A 140 -2.56 -22.55 40.27
N ILE A 141 -2.02 -23.11 39.18
CA ILE A 141 -1.98 -24.57 38.96
C ILE A 141 -1.07 -25.25 39.98
N ILE A 142 0.10 -24.66 40.28
CA ILE A 142 1.03 -25.20 41.28
C ILE A 142 0.42 -25.18 42.68
N LEU A 143 -0.27 -24.10 43.06
CA LEU A 143 -0.95 -24.00 44.36
C LEU A 143 -2.12 -24.99 44.48
N LEU A 144 -2.91 -25.20 43.42
CA LEU A 144 -3.97 -26.20 43.40
C LEU A 144 -3.41 -27.62 43.59
N ILE A 145 -2.33 -27.97 42.89
CA ILE A 145 -1.68 -29.28 43.04
C ILE A 145 -1.16 -29.47 44.47
N ALA A 146 -0.55 -28.44 45.07
CA ALA A 146 -0.04 -28.50 46.45
C ALA A 146 -1.14 -28.69 47.52
N VAL A 147 -2.34 -28.15 47.30
CA VAL A 147 -3.49 -28.31 48.23
C VAL A 147 -4.13 -29.70 48.12
N PHE A 148 -4.09 -30.34 46.96
CA PHE A 148 -4.66 -31.68 46.77
C PHE A 148 -3.71 -32.84 47.13
N LEU A 149 -2.41 -32.55 47.33
CA LEU A 149 -1.38 -33.53 47.70
C LEU A 149 -1.02 -33.51 49.21
N ASN A 150 -1.81 -32.80 50.02
CA ASN A 150 -1.71 -32.76 51.49
C ASN A 150 -3.07 -33.08 52.11
#